data_AF-A0A966S0F7-F1
#
_entry.id   AF-A0A966S0F7-F1
#
_cell.length_a   1.000
_cell.length_b   1.000
_cell.length_c   1.000
_cell.angle_alpha   90.00
_cell.angle_beta   90.00
_cell.angle_gamma   90.00
#
_symmetry.space_group_name_H-M   'P 1'
#
loop_
_entity.id
_entity.type
_entity.pdbx_description
1 polymer ?
#
loop_
_entity_poly.entity_id
_entity_poly.type
_entity_poly.pdbx_seq_one_letter_code
_entity_poly.pdbx_strand_id
1 'polypeptide(L)'
;NITVVHRADGSGTTFIFTDYLTEVSGMWKDKVGKGAAVKWPATSSVGGKGNEGVAANVGRVKGAIGYVEYAYAKKNNIPHLALLNRDGKYVEPDDATFAAAAAGADWFSVPGMGISLVNQKGAMSWPITGASFALMYKQPTDKAASAEALKFFDWSFKNGKKQAAELDYVPLPDALTEQIRSKVWSQIANK
;
A
#
# COMPACT_ATOMS: atom_id res chain seq x y z
N ASN A 1 16.03 0.18 24.96
CA ASN A 1 16.37 1.07 23.82
C ASN A 1 15.69 0.56 22.57
N ILE A 2 15.10 1.48 21.79
CA ILE A 2 14.46 1.17 20.51
C ILE A 2 15.38 1.65 19.38
N THR A 3 15.59 0.83 18.35
CA THR A 3 16.29 1.23 17.14
C THR A 3 15.31 1.32 15.98
N VAL A 4 15.21 2.49 15.35
CA VAL A 4 14.29 2.68 14.23
C VAL A 4 14.94 2.20 12.94
N VAL A 5 14.29 1.27 12.24
CA VAL A 5 14.73 0.80 10.92
C VAL A 5 13.82 1.41 9.86
N HIS A 6 14.41 2.07 8.87
CA HIS A 6 13.68 2.73 7.79
C HIS A 6 14.29 2.40 6.43
N ARG A 7 13.60 2.75 5.34
CA ARG A 7 14.16 2.63 3.99
C ARG A 7 15.31 3.61 3.77
N ALA A 8 16.36 3.14 3.11
CA ALA A 8 17.50 3.95 2.67
C ALA A 8 17.29 4.51 1.24
N ASP A 9 16.42 3.89 0.46
CA ASP A 9 16.11 4.23 -0.92
C ASP A 9 14.72 4.87 -1.07
N GLY A 10 14.50 5.59 -2.17
CA GLY A 10 13.20 6.16 -2.50
C GLY A 10 12.15 5.06 -2.63
N SER A 11 11.04 5.18 -1.89
CA SER A 11 10.13 4.06 -1.69
C SER A 11 8.67 4.46 -1.60
N GLY A 12 7.79 3.73 -2.31
CA GLY A 12 6.35 3.79 -2.11
C GLY A 12 5.90 3.37 -0.71
N THR A 13 6.54 2.35 -0.11
CA THR A 13 6.26 1.93 1.29
C THR A 13 6.55 3.07 2.28
N THR A 14 7.69 3.76 2.16
CA THR A 14 7.97 4.99 2.91
C THR A 14 6.92 6.06 2.69
N PHE A 15 6.49 6.29 1.44
CA PHE A 15 5.44 7.26 1.16
C PHE A 15 4.16 6.93 1.94
N ILE A 16 3.66 5.68 1.85
CA ILE A 16 2.45 5.23 2.56
C ILE A 16 2.62 5.37 4.08
N PHE A 17 3.76 4.92 4.63
CA PHE A 17 4.01 4.97 6.07
C PHE A 17 4.08 6.41 6.59
N THR A 18 4.77 7.30 5.87
CA THR A 18 4.89 8.71 6.26
C THR A 18 3.60 9.51 6.01
N ASP A 19 2.79 9.12 5.02
CA ASP A 19 1.43 9.64 4.83
C ASP A 19 0.54 9.28 6.02
N TYR A 20 0.54 8.01 6.45
CA TYR A 20 -0.16 7.60 7.66
C TYR A 20 0.28 8.40 8.90
N LEU A 21 1.59 8.51 9.16
CA LEU A 21 2.10 9.27 10.30
C LEU A 21 1.71 10.75 10.23
N THR A 22 1.66 11.33 9.04
CA THR A 22 1.21 12.71 8.82
C THR A 22 -0.27 12.89 9.14
N GLU A 23 -1.11 11.90 8.85
CA GLU A 23 -2.54 11.93 9.16
C GLU A 23 -2.84 11.79 10.67
N VAL A 24 -2.05 10.99 11.40
CA VAL A 24 -2.34 10.69 12.81
C VAL A 24 -1.50 11.47 13.82
N SER A 25 -0.44 12.15 13.38
CA SER A 25 0.45 12.91 14.28
C SER A 25 0.75 14.31 13.75
N GLY A 26 0.22 15.33 14.44
CA GLY A 26 0.50 16.73 14.14
C GLY A 26 1.99 17.07 14.22
N MET A 27 2.70 16.52 15.22
CA MET A 27 4.15 16.74 15.34
C MET A 27 4.94 16.16 14.15
N TRP A 28 4.54 14.99 13.65
CA TRP A 28 5.15 14.41 12.45
C TRP A 28 4.89 15.27 11.22
N LYS A 29 3.62 15.69 11.04
CA LYS A 29 3.20 16.56 9.94
C LYS A 29 4.02 17.85 9.87
N ASP A 30 4.25 18.50 11.01
CA ASP A 30 4.96 19.78 11.06
C ASP A 30 6.47 19.64 10.87
N LYS A 31 7.08 18.53 11.33
CA LYS A 31 8.54 18.37 11.35
C LYS A 31 9.12 17.56 10.20
N VAL A 32 8.37 16.58 9.69
CA VAL A 32 8.86 15.59 8.71
C VAL A 32 7.99 15.57 7.47
N GLY A 33 6.66 15.54 7.64
CA GLY A 33 5.71 15.41 6.54
C GLY A 33 5.76 14.04 5.85
N LYS A 34 5.30 14.01 4.60
CA LYS A 34 5.18 12.79 3.80
C LYS A 34 6.01 12.84 2.53
N GLY A 35 6.55 11.69 2.13
CA GLY A 35 7.34 11.58 0.91
C GLY A 35 7.93 10.19 0.71
N ALA A 36 8.37 9.89 -0.51
CA ALA A 36 9.08 8.65 -0.82
C ALA A 36 10.48 8.60 -0.19
N ALA A 37 11.01 9.75 0.21
CA ALA A 37 12.20 9.94 1.03
C ALA A 37 11.98 11.12 1.98
N VAL A 38 12.36 10.98 3.25
CA VAL A 38 12.22 12.01 4.28
C VAL A 38 13.45 12.04 5.18
N LYS A 39 13.66 13.13 5.91
CA LYS A 39 14.70 13.21 6.94
C LYS A 39 14.19 12.56 8.22
N TRP A 40 14.66 11.36 8.53
CA TRP A 40 14.25 10.63 9.72
C TRP A 40 14.72 11.33 11.01
N PRO A 41 13.82 11.59 11.98
CA PRO A 41 14.16 12.35 13.18
C PRO A 41 14.78 11.52 14.30
N ALA A 42 14.78 10.18 14.18
CA ALA A 42 15.27 9.29 15.21
C ALA A 42 16.79 9.45 15.40
N THR A 43 17.23 9.53 16.66
CA THR A 43 18.65 9.65 17.02
C THR A 43 19.43 8.34 16.81
N SER A 44 18.75 7.20 16.90
CA SER A 44 19.27 5.88 16.57
C SER A 44 18.42 5.26 15.47
N SER A 45 18.94 5.27 14.25
CA SER A 45 18.29 4.62 13.12
C SER A 45 19.25 3.87 12.21
N VAL A 46 18.69 2.90 11.49
CA VAL A 46 19.40 2.11 10.48
C VAL A 46 18.60 2.13 9.18
N GLY A 47 19.27 2.45 8.08
CA GLY A 47 18.70 2.36 6.74
C GLY A 47 18.81 0.94 6.18
N GLY A 48 17.70 0.39 5.69
CA GLY A 48 17.66 -0.84 4.89
C GLY A 48 17.29 -0.52 3.43
N LYS A 49 17.98 -1.13 2.47
CA LYS A 49 17.61 -1.04 1.05
C LYS A 49 16.48 -2.04 0.75
N GLY A 50 15.38 -1.58 0.16
CA GLY A 50 14.23 -2.43 -0.12
C GLY A 50 13.48 -2.90 1.13
N ASN A 51 12.41 -3.69 0.95
CA ASN A 51 11.72 -4.33 2.08
C ASN A 51 12.61 -5.39 2.73
N GLU A 52 13.40 -6.10 1.93
CA GLU A 52 14.36 -7.13 2.33
C GLU A 52 15.38 -6.58 3.33
N GLY A 53 15.96 -5.42 3.04
CA GLY A 53 16.96 -4.79 3.91
C GLY A 53 16.36 -4.33 5.24
N VAL A 54 15.13 -3.79 5.22
CA VAL A 54 14.43 -3.41 6.45
C VAL A 54 14.08 -4.65 7.28
N ALA A 55 13.48 -5.67 6.67
CA ALA A 55 13.14 -6.94 7.31
C ALA A 55 14.37 -7.61 7.94
N ALA A 56 15.48 -7.69 7.22
CA ALA A 56 16.74 -8.28 7.72
C ALA A 56 17.30 -7.51 8.91
N ASN A 57 17.27 -6.16 8.87
CA ASN A 57 17.73 -5.33 9.98
C ASN A 57 16.82 -5.48 11.21
N VAL A 58 15.50 -5.53 11.04
CA VAL A 58 14.57 -5.77 12.15
C VAL A 58 14.83 -7.13 12.80
N GLY A 59 15.09 -8.18 12.01
CA GLY A 59 15.40 -9.51 12.54
C GLY A 59 16.73 -9.60 13.28
N ARG A 60 17.73 -8.79 12.90
CA ARG A 60 19.09 -8.85 13.50
C ARG A 60 19.32 -7.88 14.65
N VAL A 61 18.64 -6.73 14.67
CA VAL A 61 18.90 -5.66 15.62
C VAL A 61 17.95 -5.80 16.82
N LYS A 62 18.50 -6.10 18.00
CA LYS A 62 17.71 -6.25 19.23
C LYS A 62 16.99 -4.93 19.57
N GLY A 63 15.67 -5.00 19.76
CA GLY A 63 14.84 -3.83 20.04
C GLY A 63 14.52 -2.96 18.82
N ALA A 64 14.70 -3.50 17.61
CA ALA A 64 14.35 -2.80 16.38
C ALA A 64 12.84 -2.72 16.15
N ILE A 65 12.42 -1.62 15.54
CA ILE A 65 11.10 -1.45 14.95
C ILE A 65 11.26 -0.91 13.54
N GLY A 66 10.55 -1.48 12.58
CA GLY A 66 10.56 -1.05 11.18
C GLY A 66 9.21 -1.26 10.54
N TYR A 67 9.08 -0.80 9.29
CA TYR A 67 7.88 -0.99 8.48
C TYR A 67 8.25 -1.72 7.19
N VAL A 68 7.47 -2.73 6.85
CA VAL A 68 7.61 -3.53 5.63
C VAL A 68 6.23 -3.81 5.06
N GLU A 69 6.17 -4.14 3.77
CA GLU A 69 4.98 -4.76 3.20
C GLU A 69 4.73 -6.11 3.90
N TYR A 70 3.46 -6.47 4.11
CA TYR A 70 3.03 -7.55 4.99
C TYR A 70 3.58 -8.92 4.56
N ALA A 71 3.67 -9.21 3.26
CA ALA A 71 4.23 -10.47 2.77
C ALA A 71 5.68 -10.69 3.27
N TYR A 72 6.46 -9.62 3.46
CA TYR A 72 7.82 -9.73 4.01
C TYR A 72 7.80 -10.08 5.50
N ALA A 73 6.87 -9.51 6.27
CA ALA A 73 6.73 -9.87 7.67
C ALA A 73 6.32 -11.35 7.81
N LYS A 74 5.31 -11.78 7.05
CA LYS A 74 4.79 -13.14 7.05
C LYS A 74 5.82 -14.18 6.62
N LYS A 75 6.48 -13.98 5.46
CA LYS A 75 7.49 -14.91 4.94
C LYS A 75 8.71 -15.06 5.84
N ASN A 76 9.07 -14.01 6.57
CA ASN A 76 10.22 -14.02 7.48
C ASN A 76 9.84 -14.28 8.94
N ASN A 77 8.57 -14.59 9.24
CA ASN A 77 8.04 -14.79 10.60
C ASN A 77 8.40 -13.63 11.55
N ILE A 78 8.35 -12.40 11.05
CA ILE A 78 8.66 -11.20 11.84
C ILE A 78 7.43 -10.89 12.70
N PRO A 79 7.58 -10.78 14.04
CA PRO A 79 6.49 -10.33 14.89
C PRO A 79 5.98 -8.95 14.45
N HIS A 80 4.67 -8.84 14.26
CA HIS A 80 3.99 -7.60 13.88
C HIS A 80 3.06 -7.14 15.01
N LEU A 81 2.56 -5.91 14.87
CA LEU A 81 1.69 -5.26 15.85
C LEU A 81 0.29 -5.13 15.29
N ALA A 82 -0.73 -5.38 16.13
CA ALA A 82 -2.04 -4.80 15.90
C ALA A 82 -1.97 -3.27 16.00
N LEU A 83 -2.74 -2.57 15.17
CA LEU A 83 -2.83 -1.12 15.19
C LEU A 83 -4.26 -0.65 15.50
N LEU A 84 -4.36 0.45 16.26
CA LEU A 84 -5.62 1.14 16.48
C LEU A 84 -6.02 1.85 15.17
N ASN A 85 -7.15 1.47 14.60
CA ASN A 85 -7.69 2.12 13.41
C ASN A 85 -8.45 3.41 13.75
N ARG A 86 -8.91 4.09 12.70
CA ARG A 86 -9.64 5.37 12.80
C ARG A 86 -10.89 5.31 13.68
N ASP A 87 -11.55 4.15 13.71
CA ASP A 87 -12.79 3.92 14.45
C ASP A 87 -12.53 3.40 15.87
N GLY A 88 -11.27 3.42 16.33
CA GLY A 88 -10.88 3.06 17.69
C GLY A 88 -10.85 1.55 17.96
N LYS A 89 -10.65 0.72 16.94
CA LYS A 89 -10.50 -0.74 17.06
C LYS A 89 -9.07 -1.17 16.79
N TYR A 90 -8.52 -2.02 17.65
CA TYR A 90 -7.27 -2.72 17.33
C TYR A 90 -7.55 -3.81 16.32
N VAL A 91 -6.86 -3.75 15.20
CA VAL A 91 -6.97 -4.71 14.09
C VAL A 91 -5.60 -5.28 13.78
N GLU A 92 -5.54 -6.54 13.38
CA GLU A 92 -4.31 -7.19 12.89
C GLU A 92 -4.14 -6.91 11.39
N PRO A 93 -2.89 -6.92 10.87
CA PRO A 93 -2.67 -6.87 9.43
C PRO A 93 -3.03 -8.22 8.81
N ASP A 94 -4.05 -8.26 7.96
CA ASP A 94 -4.42 -9.42 7.16
C ASP A 94 -5.22 -9.04 5.90
N ASP A 95 -5.48 -10.03 5.04
CA ASP A 95 -6.19 -9.82 3.78
C ASP A 95 -7.57 -9.18 3.97
N ALA A 96 -8.28 -9.52 5.05
CA ALA A 96 -9.62 -9.02 5.32
C ALA A 96 -9.58 -7.56 5.79
N THR A 97 -8.62 -7.18 6.63
CA THR A 97 -8.50 -5.81 7.15
C THR A 97 -7.96 -4.83 6.10
N PHE A 98 -7.09 -5.29 5.20
CA PHE A 98 -6.67 -4.53 4.03
C PHE A 98 -7.83 -4.35 3.04
N ALA A 99 -8.61 -5.40 2.77
CA ALA A 99 -9.80 -5.31 1.91
C ALA A 99 -10.85 -4.36 2.48
N ALA A 100 -11.06 -4.36 3.81
CA ALA A 100 -11.96 -3.45 4.49
C ALA A 100 -11.55 -1.97 4.29
N ALA A 101 -10.25 -1.66 4.39
CA ALA A 101 -9.74 -0.32 4.13
C ALA A 101 -9.96 0.11 2.66
N ALA A 102 -9.72 -0.79 1.70
CA ALA A 102 -9.96 -0.54 0.28
C ALA A 102 -11.46 -0.35 -0.06
N ALA A 103 -12.35 -1.08 0.61
CA ALA A 103 -13.79 -0.99 0.40
C ALA A 103 -14.40 0.32 0.92
N GLY A 104 -13.83 0.88 1.99
CA GLY A 104 -14.25 2.17 2.55
C GLY A 104 -13.78 3.40 1.76
N ALA A 105 -12.94 3.21 0.74
CA ALA A 105 -12.26 4.29 0.06
C ALA A 105 -13.07 4.88 -1.10
N ASP A 106 -13.10 6.21 -1.24
CA ASP A 106 -13.73 6.90 -2.37
C ASP A 106 -12.76 7.03 -3.55
N TRP A 107 -12.59 5.92 -4.27
CA TRP A 107 -11.64 5.75 -5.37
C TRP A 107 -11.76 6.77 -6.51
N PHE A 108 -12.90 7.44 -6.63
CA PHE A 108 -13.16 8.38 -7.74
C PHE A 108 -13.29 9.83 -7.28
N SER A 109 -13.00 10.11 -6.01
CA SER A 109 -12.94 11.47 -5.46
C SER A 109 -11.85 12.33 -6.10
N VAL A 110 -10.81 11.71 -6.69
CA VAL A 110 -9.74 12.39 -7.40
C VAL A 110 -9.49 11.75 -8.78
N PRO A 111 -8.97 12.50 -9.76
CA PRO A 111 -8.59 11.94 -11.05
C PRO A 111 -7.54 10.83 -10.92
N GLY A 112 -7.69 9.77 -11.71
CA GLY A 112 -6.69 8.69 -11.81
C GLY A 112 -6.66 7.73 -10.62
N MET A 113 -7.64 7.78 -9.72
CA MET A 113 -7.74 6.91 -8.53
C MET A 113 -6.56 7.04 -7.55
N GLY A 114 -5.79 8.12 -7.64
CA GLY A 114 -4.62 8.39 -6.80
C GLY A 114 -4.97 8.88 -5.39
N ILE A 115 -5.94 8.22 -4.74
CA ILE A 115 -6.31 8.48 -3.35
C ILE A 115 -5.34 7.83 -2.38
N SER A 116 -5.27 8.35 -1.16
CA SER A 116 -4.63 7.64 -0.06
C SER A 116 -5.58 6.63 0.57
N LEU A 117 -5.09 5.43 0.84
CA LEU A 117 -5.80 4.39 1.59
C LEU A 117 -5.36 4.33 3.06
N VAL A 118 -4.55 5.28 3.53
CA VAL A 118 -4.17 5.32 4.94
C VAL A 118 -5.33 5.85 5.78
N ASN A 119 -5.45 5.32 6.99
CA ASN A 119 -6.39 5.76 8.01
C ASN A 119 -7.85 5.87 7.50
N GLN A 120 -8.27 4.90 6.67
CA GLN A 120 -9.64 4.77 6.20
C GLN A 120 -10.59 4.44 7.36
N LYS A 121 -11.85 4.88 7.25
CA LYS A 121 -12.91 4.52 8.21
C LYS A 121 -13.27 3.04 8.07
N GLY A 122 -13.96 2.50 9.07
CA GLY A 122 -14.44 1.12 9.10
C GLY A 122 -13.84 0.33 10.26
N ALA A 123 -14.69 -0.39 10.99
CA ALA A 123 -14.31 -1.12 12.20
C ALA A 123 -13.22 -2.18 11.97
N MET A 124 -13.11 -2.71 10.75
CA MET A 124 -12.11 -3.71 10.35
C MET A 124 -10.97 -3.12 9.50
N SER A 125 -10.94 -1.82 9.25
CA SER A 125 -9.97 -1.23 8.31
C SER A 125 -8.57 -1.19 8.91
N TRP A 126 -7.59 -1.81 8.24
CA TRP A 126 -6.19 -1.66 8.59
C TRP A 126 -5.69 -0.23 8.27
N PRO A 127 -5.06 0.47 9.22
CA PRO A 127 -4.78 1.90 9.06
C PRO A 127 -3.64 2.24 8.10
N ILE A 128 -2.78 1.29 7.71
CA ILE A 128 -1.63 1.53 6.83
C ILE A 128 -1.77 0.67 5.58
N THR A 129 -2.84 0.92 4.81
CA THR A 129 -3.11 0.23 3.54
C THR A 129 -2.63 1.09 2.38
N GLY A 130 -2.17 0.45 1.30
CA GLY A 130 -1.82 1.12 0.05
C GLY A 130 -2.19 0.28 -1.16
N ALA A 131 -2.41 0.94 -2.29
CA ALA A 131 -2.65 0.29 -3.56
C ALA A 131 -1.44 0.42 -4.48
N SER A 132 -1.25 -0.60 -5.31
CA SER A 132 -0.36 -0.54 -6.45
C SER A 132 -1.15 -0.19 -7.70
N PHE A 133 -0.56 0.62 -8.58
CA PHE A 133 -1.22 1.16 -9.77
C PHE A 133 -0.48 0.75 -11.03
N ALA A 134 -1.22 0.32 -12.04
CA ALA A 134 -0.75 0.26 -13.41
C ALA A 134 -1.03 1.60 -14.09
N LEU A 135 -0.05 2.15 -14.81
CA LEU A 135 -0.19 3.37 -15.58
C LEU A 135 -0.35 3.04 -17.07
N MET A 136 -1.35 3.62 -17.72
CA MET A 136 -1.60 3.46 -19.15
C MET A 136 -1.87 4.82 -19.80
N TYR A 137 -1.38 4.99 -21.03
CA TYR A 137 -1.65 6.18 -21.82
C TYR A 137 -3.13 6.21 -22.24
N LYS A 138 -3.79 7.36 -22.05
CA LYS A 138 -5.16 7.57 -22.58
C LYS A 138 -5.21 7.53 -24.10
N GLN A 139 -4.15 7.99 -24.75
CA GLN A 139 -3.97 7.99 -26.20
C GLN A 139 -2.71 7.17 -26.53
N PRO A 140 -2.80 5.83 -26.52
CA PRO A 140 -1.64 4.99 -26.78
C PRO A 140 -1.22 5.07 -28.25
N THR A 141 0.09 5.19 -28.50
CA THR A 141 0.64 5.10 -29.87
C THR A 141 0.43 3.70 -30.44
N ASP A 142 0.68 2.66 -29.64
CA ASP A 142 0.39 1.27 -29.97
C ASP A 142 -0.93 0.84 -29.33
N LYS A 143 -2.01 0.94 -30.12
CA LYS A 143 -3.36 0.57 -29.70
C LYS A 143 -3.51 -0.93 -29.44
N ALA A 144 -2.85 -1.77 -30.24
CA ALA A 144 -2.93 -3.22 -30.12
C ALA A 144 -2.30 -3.69 -28.81
N ALA A 145 -1.09 -3.20 -28.49
CA ALA A 145 -0.44 -3.51 -27.21
C ALA A 145 -1.28 -3.03 -26.01
N SER A 146 -1.88 -1.83 -26.09
CA SER A 146 -2.77 -1.32 -25.04
C SER A 146 -4.01 -2.21 -24.85
N ALA A 147 -4.61 -2.70 -25.94
CA ALA A 147 -5.74 -3.63 -25.87
C ALA A 147 -5.37 -4.97 -25.22
N GLU A 148 -4.21 -5.54 -25.55
CA GLU A 148 -3.73 -6.78 -24.92
C GLU A 148 -3.39 -6.60 -23.44
N ALA A 149 -2.79 -5.45 -23.06
CA ALA A 149 -2.57 -5.13 -21.65
C ALA A 149 -3.88 -5.08 -20.85
N LEU A 150 -4.94 -4.48 -21.40
CA LEU A 150 -6.25 -4.49 -20.75
C LEU A 150 -6.86 -5.89 -20.64
N LYS A 151 -6.70 -6.75 -21.66
CA LYS A 151 -7.14 -8.16 -21.59
C LYS A 151 -6.41 -8.92 -20.49
N PHE A 152 -5.10 -8.69 -20.33
CA PHE A 152 -4.31 -9.28 -19.26
C PHE A 152 -4.83 -8.88 -17.87
N PHE A 153 -5.10 -7.59 -17.64
CA PHE A 153 -5.65 -7.13 -16.36
C PHE A 153 -7.09 -7.62 -16.14
N ASP A 154 -7.91 -7.69 -17.18
CA ASP A 154 -9.27 -8.22 -17.07
C ASP A 154 -9.28 -9.71 -16.69
N TRP A 155 -8.40 -10.49 -17.31
CA TRP A 155 -8.19 -11.89 -16.95
C TRP A 155 -7.71 -12.01 -15.50
N SER A 156 -6.77 -11.15 -15.08
CA SER A 156 -6.24 -11.13 -13.72
C SER A 156 -7.32 -10.81 -12.68
N PHE A 157 -8.21 -9.85 -12.96
CA PHE A 157 -9.35 -9.55 -12.08
C PHE A 157 -10.35 -10.70 -11.98
N LYS A 158 -10.60 -11.41 -13.10
CA LYS A 158 -11.57 -12.53 -13.13
C LYS A 158 -11.03 -13.82 -12.53
N ASN A 159 -9.76 -14.16 -12.78
CA ASN A 159 -9.20 -15.48 -12.51
C ASN A 159 -8.05 -15.46 -11.49
N GLY A 160 -7.42 -14.30 -11.29
CA GLY A 160 -6.17 -14.17 -10.53
C GLY A 160 -6.33 -14.01 -9.02
N LYS A 161 -7.56 -13.94 -8.47
CA LYS A 161 -7.79 -13.67 -7.04
C LYS A 161 -7.09 -14.68 -6.13
N LYS A 162 -7.16 -15.97 -6.48
CA LYS A 162 -6.49 -17.04 -5.72
C LYS A 162 -4.98 -16.89 -5.75
N GLN A 163 -4.41 -16.58 -6.92
CA GLN A 163 -2.96 -16.38 -7.09
C GLN A 163 -2.47 -15.15 -6.32
N ALA A 164 -3.26 -14.08 -6.27
CA ALA A 164 -2.96 -12.91 -5.45
C ALA A 164 -2.91 -13.28 -3.96
N ALA A 165 -3.93 -13.99 -3.46
CA ALA A 165 -3.99 -14.41 -2.06
C ALA A 165 -2.85 -15.40 -1.69
N GLU A 166 -2.47 -16.31 -2.59
CA GLU A 166 -1.31 -17.20 -2.40
C GLU A 166 0.02 -16.44 -2.30
N LEU A 167 0.08 -15.21 -2.82
CA LEU A 167 1.21 -14.30 -2.71
C LEU A 167 1.04 -13.25 -1.61
N ASP A 168 0.04 -13.41 -0.73
CA ASP A 168 -0.30 -12.51 0.37
C ASP A 168 -0.77 -11.11 -0.08
N TYR A 169 -1.30 -11.00 -1.31
CA TYR A 169 -1.94 -9.79 -1.82
C TYR A 169 -3.46 -9.86 -1.73
N VAL A 170 -4.06 -8.71 -1.47
CA VAL A 170 -5.52 -8.57 -1.40
C VAL A 170 -6.09 -8.39 -2.80
N PRO A 171 -6.94 -9.32 -3.28
CA PRO A 171 -7.64 -9.10 -4.53
C PRO A 171 -8.61 -7.92 -4.41
N LEU A 172 -8.67 -7.10 -5.46
CA LEU A 172 -9.63 -5.99 -5.50
C LEU A 172 -11.08 -6.54 -5.44
N PRO A 173 -11.99 -5.88 -4.71
CA PRO A 173 -13.41 -6.25 -4.71
C PRO A 173 -14.01 -6.20 -6.13
N ASP A 174 -14.95 -7.09 -6.43
CA ASP A 174 -15.59 -7.15 -7.76
C ASP A 174 -16.22 -5.83 -8.17
N ALA A 175 -16.90 -5.17 -7.22
CA ALA A 175 -17.50 -3.86 -7.42
C ALA A 175 -16.46 -2.80 -7.86
N LEU A 176 -15.25 -2.83 -7.30
CA LEU A 176 -14.18 -1.91 -7.69
C LEU A 176 -13.63 -2.25 -9.08
N THR A 177 -13.41 -3.54 -9.39
CA THR A 177 -12.94 -3.92 -10.73
C THR A 177 -13.93 -3.53 -11.83
N GLU A 178 -15.24 -3.60 -11.55
CA GLU A 178 -16.27 -3.16 -12.48
C GLU A 178 -16.29 -1.65 -12.68
N GLN A 179 -16.06 -0.89 -11.61
CA GLN A 179 -15.86 0.55 -11.70
C GLN A 179 -14.60 0.92 -12.49
N ILE A 180 -13.50 0.16 -12.36
CA ILE A 180 -12.28 0.36 -13.15
C ILE A 180 -12.57 0.15 -14.64
N ARG A 181 -13.25 -0.95 -15.02
CA ARG A 181 -13.65 -1.22 -16.41
C ARG A 181 -14.48 -0.09 -17.00
N SER A 182 -15.54 0.30 -16.28
CA SER A 182 -16.53 1.26 -16.76
C SER A 182 -16.06 2.70 -16.75
N LYS A 183 -15.30 3.13 -15.74
CA LYS A 183 -14.93 4.53 -15.52
C LYS A 183 -13.50 4.87 -15.91
N VAL A 184 -12.58 3.91 -15.89
CA VAL A 184 -11.14 4.17 -16.16
C VAL A 184 -10.74 3.65 -17.53
N TRP A 185 -10.98 2.37 -17.81
CA TRP A 185 -10.56 1.78 -19.08
C TRP A 185 -11.33 2.35 -20.28
N SER A 186 -12.57 2.78 -20.07
CA SER A 186 -13.36 3.50 -21.07
C SER A 186 -12.74 4.83 -21.54
N GLN A 187 -11.79 5.38 -20.79
CA GLN A 187 -11.06 6.61 -21.16
C GLN A 187 -9.85 6.35 -22.08
N ILE A 188 -9.50 5.08 -22.34
CA ILE A 188 -8.35 4.70 -23.16
C ILE A 188 -8.81 4.53 -24.61
N ALA A 189 -8.25 5.32 -25.52
CA ALA A 189 -8.52 5.27 -26.96
C ALA A 189 -7.71 4.15 -27.65
N ASN A 190 -7.93 2.91 -27.23
CA ASN A 190 -7.23 1.72 -27.75
C ASN A 190 -7.97 0.97 -28.88
N LYS A 191 -9.08 1.53 -29.36
CA LYS A 191 -9.80 1.05 -30.54
C LYS A 191 -9.34 1.77 -31.80
#